data_AF-A0AAE8LWJ9-F1
#
_entry.id   AF-A0AAE8LWJ9-F1
#
_cell.length_a   1.000
_cell.length_b   1.000
_cell.length_c   1.000
_cell.angle_alpha   90.00
_cell.angle_beta   90.00
_cell.angle_gamma   90.00
#
_symmetry.space_group_name_H-M   'P 1'
#
loop_
_entity.id
_entity.type
_entity.pdbx_description
1 polymer ?
#
loop_
_entity_poly.entity_id
_entity_poly.type
_entity_poly.pdbx_seq_one_letter_code
_entity_poly.pdbx_strand_id
1 'polypeptide(L)'
;MAALKKQAPHLFVSFNLPYNISFPETPANAYTMEATTLKAAFINQAHAGNQAVYAWTVNDPDVMQRLLLTEVDGIITDNLSDLKDVVAENNDHPSYATRLLIYSSQLAGFSGESEN
;
A
#
# COMPACT_ATOMS: atom_id res chain seq x y z
N MET A 1 21.28 0.21 -0.43
CA MET A 1 20.51 0.56 -1.65
C MET A 1 21.41 1.14 -2.75
N ALA A 2 21.99 2.34 -2.55
CA ALA A 2 22.78 3.03 -3.58
C ALA A 2 23.99 2.23 -4.09
N ALA A 3 24.72 1.54 -3.21
CA ALA A 3 25.85 0.68 -3.61
C ALA A 3 25.42 -0.49 -4.50
N LEU A 4 24.28 -1.14 -4.19
CA LEU A 4 23.75 -2.26 -4.98
C LEU A 4 23.31 -1.78 -6.37
N LYS A 5 22.56 -0.66 -6.42
CA LYS A 5 22.16 -0.02 -7.68
C LYS A 5 23.35 0.47 -8.52
N LYS A 6 24.44 0.90 -7.88
CA LYS A 6 25.68 1.29 -8.57
C LYS A 6 26.39 0.10 -9.21
N GLN A 7 26.35 -1.07 -8.55
CA GLN A 7 27.00 -2.29 -9.05
C GLN A 7 26.14 -3.06 -10.07
N ALA A 8 24.83 -3.04 -9.90
CA ALA A 8 23.87 -3.75 -10.74
C ALA A 8 22.59 -2.90 -10.94
N PRO A 9 22.62 -1.90 -11.85
CA PRO A 9 21.53 -0.93 -11.99
C PRO A 9 20.21 -1.53 -12.48
N HIS A 10 20.28 -2.65 -13.20
CA HIS A 10 19.12 -3.36 -13.76
C HIS A 10 18.34 -4.17 -12.72
N LEU A 11 18.91 -4.44 -11.54
CA LEU A 11 18.21 -5.21 -10.51
C LEU A 11 17.08 -4.40 -9.93
N PHE A 12 15.90 -5.01 -9.81
CA PHE A 12 14.79 -4.43 -9.07
C PHE A 12 15.11 -4.47 -7.57
N VAL A 13 15.01 -3.35 -6.87
CA VAL A 13 15.28 -3.28 -5.44
C VAL A 13 14.20 -2.51 -4.73
N SER A 14 13.64 -3.11 -3.67
CA SER A 14 12.67 -2.46 -2.79
C SER A 14 13.31 -2.11 -1.45
N PHE A 15 12.93 -0.96 -0.88
CA PHE A 15 13.37 -0.56 0.46
C PHE A 15 12.31 -0.95 1.49
N ASN A 16 12.68 -1.78 2.46
CA ASN A 16 11.76 -2.22 3.51
C ASN A 16 11.67 -1.18 4.64
N LEU A 17 10.46 -0.69 4.90
CA LEU A 17 10.14 0.33 5.89
C LEU A 17 9.16 -0.23 6.92
N PRO A 18 9.58 -0.43 8.18
CA PRO A 18 8.66 -0.85 9.23
C PRO A 18 7.72 0.28 9.67
N TYR A 19 8.09 1.56 9.50
CA TYR A 19 7.28 2.70 9.93
C TYR A 19 7.39 3.88 8.97
N ASN A 20 6.26 4.55 8.74
CA ASN A 20 6.20 5.80 7.98
C ASN A 20 6.43 7.03 8.87
N ILE A 21 7.70 7.35 9.14
CA ILE A 21 8.08 8.53 9.93
C ILE A 21 8.30 9.74 9.02
N SER A 22 9.03 9.53 7.92
CA SER A 22 9.30 10.52 6.88
C SER A 22 9.46 9.80 5.54
N PHE A 23 9.21 10.52 4.45
CA PHE A 23 9.41 9.96 3.11
C PHE A 23 10.91 9.90 2.80
N PRO A 24 11.49 8.71 2.55
CA PRO A 24 12.92 8.59 2.28
C PRO A 24 13.22 8.83 0.80
N GLU A 25 14.24 9.65 0.50
CA GLU A 25 14.74 9.80 -0.87
C GLU A 25 15.75 8.70 -1.18
N THR A 26 15.34 7.71 -1.97
CA THR A 26 16.20 6.57 -2.31
C THR A 26 16.16 6.23 -3.80
N PRO A 27 17.23 5.65 -4.36
CA PRO A 27 17.24 5.13 -5.73
C PRO A 27 16.53 3.77 -5.86
N ALA A 28 15.68 3.40 -4.90
CA ALA A 28 14.92 2.15 -4.95
C ALA A 28 13.87 2.19 -6.07
N ASN A 29 13.51 1.02 -6.60
CA ASN A 29 12.37 0.92 -7.51
C ASN A 29 11.03 0.90 -6.78
N ALA A 30 11.05 0.56 -5.49
CA ALA A 30 9.85 0.41 -4.71
C ALA A 30 10.12 0.60 -3.21
N TYR A 31 9.03 0.80 -2.47
CA TYR A 31 8.98 0.72 -1.02
C TYR A 31 8.11 -0.47 -0.62
N THR A 32 8.60 -1.25 0.33
CA THR A 32 7.82 -2.32 0.98
C THR A 32 7.55 -1.84 2.40
N MET A 33 6.30 -1.56 2.75
CA MET A 33 5.97 -0.85 3.97
C MET A 33 4.93 -1.56 4.82
N GLU A 34 5.07 -1.42 6.14
CA GLU A 34 4.10 -1.96 7.09
C GLU A 34 2.71 -1.32 6.87
N ALA A 35 1.68 -2.14 6.67
CA ALA A 35 0.35 -1.70 6.24
C ALA A 35 -0.37 -0.77 7.23
N THR A 36 -0.06 -0.87 8.53
CA THR A 36 -0.73 -0.09 9.59
C THR A 36 -0.34 1.38 9.55
N THR A 37 0.88 1.70 9.09
CA THR A 37 1.39 3.07 8.99
C THR A 37 1.39 3.62 7.57
N LEU A 38 0.91 2.84 6.59
CA LEU A 38 0.78 3.24 5.21
C LEU A 38 -0.36 4.23 4.99
N LYS A 39 -0.02 5.40 4.46
CA LYS A 39 -0.93 6.51 4.18
C LYS A 39 -0.95 6.81 2.68
N ALA A 40 -2.09 7.25 2.16
CA ALA A 40 -2.22 7.65 0.74
C ALA A 40 -1.19 8.69 0.30
N ALA A 41 -0.82 9.64 1.18
CA ALA A 41 0.22 10.62 0.89
C ALA A 41 1.59 9.99 0.58
N PHE A 42 1.94 8.89 1.26
CA PHE A 42 3.18 8.16 0.98
C PHE A 42 3.12 7.50 -0.40
N ILE A 43 1.98 6.88 -0.72
CA ILE A 43 1.74 6.21 -2.01
C ILE A 43 1.87 7.22 -3.16
N ASN A 44 1.16 8.34 -3.05
CA ASN A 44 1.20 9.41 -4.04
C ASN A 44 2.63 9.94 -4.26
N GLN A 45 3.40 10.12 -3.17
CA GLN A 45 4.77 10.60 -3.25
C GLN A 45 5.71 9.56 -3.89
N ALA A 46 5.53 8.27 -3.60
CA ALA A 46 6.29 7.19 -4.22
C ALA A 46 5.98 7.08 -5.72
N HIS A 47 4.70 7.10 -6.10
CA HIS A 47 4.26 7.07 -7.49
C HIS A 47 4.76 8.28 -8.28
N ALA A 48 4.79 9.48 -7.68
CA ALA A 48 5.39 10.66 -8.30
C ALA A 48 6.90 10.47 -8.60
N GLY A 49 7.59 9.62 -7.84
CA GLY A 49 8.97 9.20 -8.07
C GLY A 49 9.13 8.00 -9.00
N ASN A 50 8.05 7.49 -9.62
CA ASN A 50 8.01 6.21 -10.34
C ASN A 50 8.47 5.01 -9.48
N GLN A 51 8.13 5.03 -8.18
CA GLN A 51 8.46 3.99 -7.22
C GLN A 51 7.19 3.25 -6.82
N ALA A 52 7.18 1.92 -6.95
CA ALA A 52 6.05 1.10 -6.56
C ALA A 52 5.93 0.99 -5.02
N VAL A 53 4.74 0.69 -4.50
CA VAL A 53 4.48 0.51 -3.08
C VAL A 53 3.85 -0.86 -2.82
N TYR A 54 4.53 -1.67 -2.01
CA TYR A 54 4.03 -2.95 -1.53
C TYR A 54 3.71 -2.87 -0.04
N ALA A 55 2.56 -3.36 0.38
CA ALA A 55 2.17 -3.42 1.78
C ALA A 55 2.48 -4.80 2.39
N TRP A 56 3.03 -4.85 3.60
CA TRP A 56 3.25 -6.09 4.35
C TRP A 56 2.95 -5.92 5.85
N THR A 57 2.82 -6.97 6.64
CA THR A 57 2.14 -8.21 6.23
C THR A 57 0.64 -7.98 6.46
N VAL A 58 -0.18 -8.30 5.46
CA VAL A 58 -1.63 -8.07 5.53
C VAL A 58 -2.34 -9.40 5.52
N ASN A 59 -2.96 -9.77 6.64
CA ASN A 59 -3.68 -11.05 6.77
C ASN A 59 -5.19 -10.88 7.00
N ASP A 60 -5.68 -9.63 7.00
CA ASP A 60 -7.08 -9.28 7.20
C ASP A 60 -7.71 -8.85 5.86
N PRO A 61 -8.78 -9.53 5.38
CA PRO A 61 -9.48 -9.20 4.14
C PRO A 61 -9.97 -7.75 4.03
N ASP A 62 -10.44 -7.16 5.14
CA ASP A 62 -10.93 -5.78 5.14
C ASP A 62 -9.76 -4.81 4.90
N VAL A 63 -8.58 -5.11 5.48
CA VAL A 63 -7.35 -4.36 5.22
C VAL A 63 -6.85 -4.57 3.80
N MET A 64 -6.96 -5.79 3.25
CA MET A 64 -6.63 -6.05 1.84
C MET A 64 -7.49 -5.21 0.90
N GLN A 65 -8.81 -5.20 1.11
CA GLN A 65 -9.75 -4.42 0.30
C GLN A 65 -9.44 -2.92 0.41
N ARG A 66 -9.17 -2.42 1.62
CA ARG A 66 -8.74 -1.03 1.83
C ARG A 66 -7.50 -0.68 1.03
N LEU A 67 -6.48 -1.54 1.06
CA LEU A 67 -5.20 -1.29 0.38
C LEU A 67 -5.36 -1.35 -1.15
N LEU A 68 -6.17 -2.25 -1.68
CA LEU A 68 -6.52 -2.28 -3.11
C LEU A 68 -7.16 -0.95 -3.55
N LEU A 69 -8.01 -0.35 -2.72
CA LEU A 69 -8.64 0.96 -3.00
C LEU A 69 -7.73 2.15 -2.77
N THR A 70 -6.68 1.99 -1.96
CA THR A 70 -5.64 3.03 -1.74
C THR A 70 -4.53 2.93 -2.80
N GLU A 71 -4.72 2.11 -3.83
CA GLU A 71 -3.84 1.97 -4.99
C GLU A 71 -2.41 1.54 -4.64
N VAL A 72 -2.25 0.63 -3.67
CA VAL A 72 -0.96 -0.07 -3.54
C VAL A 72 -0.70 -0.96 -4.76
N ASP A 73 0.56 -1.09 -5.15
CA ASP A 73 0.97 -1.93 -6.28
C ASP A 73 1.00 -3.42 -5.94
N GLY A 74 0.93 -3.77 -4.65
CA GLY A 74 0.80 -5.16 -4.22
C GLY A 74 0.71 -5.34 -2.71
N ILE A 75 0.26 -6.52 -2.31
CA ILE A 75 0.09 -6.93 -0.92
C ILE A 75 0.93 -8.19 -0.68
N ILE A 76 1.71 -8.17 0.40
CA ILE A 76 2.46 -9.30 0.92
C ILE A 76 1.67 -9.87 2.09
N THR A 77 1.31 -11.15 2.01
CA THR A 77 0.37 -11.82 2.92
C THR A 77 0.81 -13.25 3.19
N ASP A 78 0.48 -13.75 4.39
CA ASP A 78 0.53 -15.18 4.70
C ASP A 78 -0.73 -15.91 4.19
N ASN A 79 -1.82 -15.16 3.96
CA ASN A 79 -3.14 -15.66 3.58
C ASN A 79 -3.42 -15.41 2.09
N LEU A 80 -2.68 -16.09 1.21
CA LEU A 80 -2.80 -15.89 -0.24
C LEU A 80 -4.18 -16.25 -0.80
N SER A 81 -4.89 -17.23 -0.21
CA SER A 81 -6.25 -17.60 -0.64
C SER A 81 -7.23 -16.45 -0.43
N ASP A 82 -7.24 -15.87 0.77
CA ASP A 82 -8.11 -14.73 1.12
C ASP A 82 -7.83 -13.55 0.20
N LEU A 83 -6.55 -13.24 -0.07
CA LEU A 83 -6.19 -12.16 -0.99
C LEU A 83 -6.70 -12.40 -2.41
N LYS A 84 -6.67 -13.64 -2.90
CA LYS A 84 -7.21 -13.97 -4.23
C LYS A 84 -8.72 -13.76 -4.28
N ASP A 85 -9.43 -14.15 -3.24
CA ASP A 85 -10.89 -13.99 -3.15
C ASP A 85 -11.26 -12.50 -3.12
N VAL A 86 -10.58 -11.69 -2.30
CA VAL A 86 -10.78 -10.23 -2.25
C VAL A 86 -10.48 -9.57 -3.60
N VAL A 87 -9.38 -9.95 -4.27
CA VAL A 87 -9.04 -9.40 -5.59
C VAL A 87 -10.07 -9.80 -6.64
N ALA A 88 -10.56 -11.04 -6.61
CA ALA A 88 -11.60 -11.51 -7.52
C ALA A 88 -12.90 -10.72 -7.32
N GLU A 89 -13.36 -10.59 -6.07
CA GLU A 89 -14.57 -9.82 -5.73
C GLU A 89 -14.44 -8.34 -6.12
N ASN A 90 -13.27 -7.73 -5.91
CA ASN A 90 -13.01 -6.35 -6.31
C ASN A 90 -12.98 -6.16 -7.84
N ASN A 91 -12.59 -7.19 -8.60
CA ASN A 91 -12.55 -7.14 -10.06
C ASN A 91 -13.90 -7.50 -10.71
N ASP A 92 -14.77 -8.25 -10.02
CA ASP A 92 -16.09 -8.67 -10.51
C ASP A 92 -17.15 -7.55 -10.40
N HIS A 93 -16.79 -6.35 -10.87
CA HIS A 93 -17.64 -5.16 -10.97
C HIS A 93 -18.40 -4.78 -9.69
N PRO A 94 -17.72 -4.40 -8.59
CA PRO A 94 -18.38 -3.85 -7.43
C PRO A 94 -19.20 -2.61 -7.84
N SER A 95 -20.45 -2.57 -7.39
CA SER A 95 -21.34 -1.45 -7.70
C SER A 95 -20.68 -0.13 -7.27
N TYR A 96 -20.93 0.95 -8.02
CA TYR A 96 -20.41 2.27 -7.65
C TYR A 96 -20.78 2.65 -6.21
N ALA A 97 -21.97 2.24 -5.75
CA ALA A 97 -22.41 2.41 -4.38
C ALA A 97 -21.51 1.69 -3.35
N THR A 98 -21.08 0.46 -3.65
CA THR A 98 -20.15 -0.29 -2.78
C THR A 98 -18.81 0.44 -2.64
N ARG A 99 -18.26 0.93 -3.75
CA ARG A 99 -17.02 1.73 -3.71
C ARG A 99 -17.19 3.03 -2.92
N LEU A 100 -18.29 3.75 -3.14
CA LEU A 100 -18.60 4.96 -2.38
C LEU A 100 -18.77 4.68 -0.88
N LEU A 101 -19.42 3.57 -0.50
CA LEU A 101 -19.56 3.18 0.90
C LEU A 101 -18.18 2.96 1.55
N ILE A 102 -17.28 2.24 0.87
CA ILE A 102 -15.93 2.00 1.39
C ILE A 102 -15.11 3.31 1.45
N TYR A 103 -15.20 4.18 0.45
CA TYR A 103 -14.59 5.52 0.53
C TYR A 103 -15.17 6.35 1.67
N SER A 104 -16.48 6.27 1.91
CA SER A 104 -17.15 7.02 2.98
C SER A 104 -16.75 6.53 4.37
N SER A 105 -16.59 5.22 4.57
CA SER A 105 -16.12 4.65 5.84
C SER A 105 -14.66 5.00 6.10
N GLN A 106 -13.83 5.08 5.06
CA GLN A 106 -12.46 5.58 5.18
C GLN A 106 -12.44 7.06 5.63
N LEU A 107 -13.23 7.93 5.00
CA LEU A 107 -13.32 9.35 5.42
C LEU A 107 -13.84 9.50 6.85
N ALA A 108 -14.83 8.70 7.24
CA ALA A 108 -15.35 8.68 8.60
C ALA A 108 -14.32 8.16 9.62
N GLY A 109 -13.48 7.19 9.24
CA GLY A 109 -12.36 6.70 10.06
C GLY A 109 -11.19 7.68 10.16
N PHE A 110 -11.10 8.69 9.28
CA PHE A 110 -10.15 9.80 9.39
C PHE A 110 -10.68 10.97 10.25
N SER A 111 -11.99 11.07 10.47
CA SER A 111 -12.59 12.11 11.30
C SER A 111 -12.58 11.74 12.79
N GLY A 112 -11.42 11.84 13.44
CA GLY A 112 -11.33 12.13 14.87
C GLY A 112 -10.55 11.15 15.73
N GLU A 113 -9.27 11.46 15.95
CA GLU A 113 -8.68 11.54 17.30
C GLU A 113 -7.52 12.55 17.24
N SER A 114 -7.84 13.83 17.44
CA SER A 114 -6.90 14.80 17.97
C SER A 114 -6.93 14.65 19.49
N GLU A 115 -6.03 13.84 20.05
CA GLU A 115 -5.78 13.86 21.48
C GLU A 115 -4.80 15.00 21.83
N ASN A 116 -5.18 15.75 22.86
CA ASN A 116 -4.48 16.89 23.44
C ASN A 116 -3.12 16.53 24.05
#